data_AF-A0A1H6LR72-F1
#
_entry.id   AF-A0A1H6LR72-F1
#
_cell.length_a   1.000
_cell.length_b   1.000
_cell.length_c   1.000
_cell.angle_alpha   90.00
_cell.angle_beta   90.00
_cell.angle_gamma   90.00
#
_symmetry.space_group_name_H-M   'P 1'
#
loop_
_entity.id
_entity.type
_entity.pdbx_description
1 polymer ?
#
loop_
_entity_poly.entity_id
_entity_poly.type
_entity_poly.pdbx_seq_one_letter_code
_entity_poly.pdbx_strand_id
1 'polypeptide(L)'
;MAIQNTSLINTAFDTLKSPLLRATYLLELQGIDAFDEKDTQMDVGFLMSQIELRESLDAIKTTKDEMALDDFIVDITGKVAQNIEKIQHLFKVDEFNKIKNLVRELKFYTQLNTQANQLMDEWL
;
A
#
# COMPACT_ATOMS: atom_id res chain seq x y z
N MET A 1 0.01 4.99 36.99
CA MET A 1 0.37 4.08 35.89
C MET A 1 -0.90 3.64 35.16
N ALA A 2 -1.49 4.55 34.36
CA ALA A 2 -2.74 4.27 33.63
C ALA A 2 -2.82 5.05 32.29
N ILE A 3 -1.65 5.42 31.74
CA ILE A 3 -1.55 6.17 30.47
C ILE A 3 -0.88 5.34 29.36
N GLN A 4 -0.16 4.27 29.71
CA GLN A 4 0.55 3.46 28.71
C GLN A 4 -0.33 2.40 28.01
N ASN A 5 -1.45 1.98 28.58
CA ASN A 5 -2.29 0.94 27.98
C ASN A 5 -3.23 1.43 26.87
N THR A 6 -3.61 2.71 26.85
CA THR A 6 -4.54 3.26 25.84
C THR A 6 -3.86 3.55 24.50
N SER A 7 -2.57 3.93 24.51
CA SER A 7 -1.80 4.16 23.28
C SER A 7 -1.54 2.86 22.51
N LEU A 8 -1.23 1.76 23.22
CA LEU A 8 -1.07 0.44 22.62
C LEU A 8 -2.35 -0.11 21.99
N ILE A 9 -3.53 0.21 22.56
CA ILE A 9 -4.82 -0.21 22.01
C ILE A 9 -5.17 0.55 20.73
N ASN A 10 -4.90 1.86 20.65
CA ASN A 10 -5.12 2.64 19.44
C ASN A 10 -4.21 2.19 18.30
N THR A 11 -2.92 1.95 18.59
CA THR A 11 -1.97 1.42 17.60
C THR A 11 -2.37 0.01 17.14
N ALA A 12 -2.85 -0.87 18.03
CA ALA A 12 -3.34 -2.20 17.66
C ALA A 12 -4.61 -2.15 16.79
N PHE A 13 -5.50 -1.18 17.03
CA PHE A 13 -6.73 -1.01 16.26
C PHE A 13 -6.45 -0.49 14.84
N ASP A 14 -5.57 0.50 14.68
CA ASP A 14 -5.15 0.99 13.36
C ASP A 14 -4.28 -0.02 12.60
N THR A 15 -3.46 -0.81 13.31
CA THR A 15 -2.65 -1.90 12.74
C THR A 15 -3.50 -3.03 12.15
N LEU A 16 -4.66 -3.33 12.74
CA LEU A 16 -5.60 -4.33 12.22
C LEU A 16 -6.53 -3.79 11.14
N LYS A 17 -6.76 -2.46 11.08
CA LYS A 17 -7.63 -1.82 10.09
C LYS A 17 -6.94 -1.63 8.74
N SER A 18 -5.65 -1.29 8.72
CA SER A 18 -4.89 -1.17 7.47
C SER A 18 -4.41 -2.55 6.99
N PRO A 19 -4.81 -3.01 5.79
CA PRO A 19 -4.32 -4.27 5.23
C PRO A 19 -2.79 -4.34 5.12
N LEU A 20 -2.14 -3.19 4.90
CA LEU A 20 -0.68 -3.07 4.86
C LEU A 20 -0.04 -3.35 6.22
N LEU A 21 -0.53 -2.69 7.27
CA LEU A 21 -0.01 -2.88 8.62
C LEU A 21 -0.23 -4.31 9.11
N ARG A 22 -1.43 -4.86 8.85
CA ARG A 22 -1.75 -6.25 9.17
C ARG A 22 -0.83 -7.24 8.46
N ALA A 23 -0.61 -7.09 7.15
CA ALA A 23 0.26 -7.99 6.40
C ALA A 23 1.73 -7.89 6.83
N THR A 24 2.18 -6.68 7.16
CA THR A 24 3.54 -6.43 7.70
C THR A 24 3.71 -7.15 9.03
N TYR A 25 2.78 -6.94 9.97
CA TYR A 25 2.80 -7.60 11.27
C TYR A 25 2.77 -9.13 11.17
N LEU A 26 1.96 -9.68 10.25
CA LEU A 26 1.93 -11.13 10.04
C LEU A 26 3.26 -11.69 9.53
N LEU A 27 4.03 -10.94 8.74
CA LEU A 27 5.39 -11.32 8.33
C LEU A 27 6.38 -11.20 9.49
N GLU A 28 6.27 -10.16 10.31
CA GLU A 28 7.11 -9.99 11.51
C GLU A 28 6.95 -11.16 12.48
N LEU A 29 5.73 -11.69 12.65
CA LEU A 29 5.48 -12.90 13.44
C LEU A 29 6.21 -14.15 12.89
N GLN A 30 6.58 -14.15 11.60
CA GLN A 30 7.40 -15.19 10.97
C GLN A 30 8.90 -14.84 10.96
N GLY A 31 9.30 -13.75 11.62
CA GLY A 31 10.68 -13.26 11.64
C GLY A 31 11.12 -12.60 10.33
N ILE A 32 10.18 -12.16 9.49
CA ILE A 32 10.46 -11.54 8.19
C ILE A 32 10.10 -10.05 8.26
N ASP A 33 11.12 -9.20 8.11
CA ASP A 33 10.91 -7.77 7.93
C ASP A 33 10.70 -7.46 6.44
N ALA A 34 9.49 -7.02 6.10
CA ALA A 34 9.14 -6.63 4.73
C ALA A 34 9.88 -5.37 4.26
N PHE A 35 10.36 -4.54 5.16
CA PHE A 35 10.99 -3.25 4.85
C PHE A 35 12.45 -3.18 5.29
N ASP A 36 13.11 -4.33 5.48
CA ASP A 36 14.55 -4.39 5.74
C ASP A 36 15.33 -3.58 4.70
N GLU A 37 16.00 -2.52 5.14
CA GLU A 37 16.75 -1.58 4.29
C GLU A 37 17.92 -2.27 3.55
N LYS A 38 18.38 -3.43 4.03
CA LYS A 38 19.44 -4.20 3.36
C LYS A 38 18.91 -5.01 2.18
N ASP A 39 17.61 -5.25 2.13
CA ASP A 39 16.93 -5.97 1.05
C ASP A 39 16.01 -4.99 0.32
N THR A 40 16.52 -4.34 -0.71
CA THR A 40 15.77 -3.39 -1.55
C THR A 40 15.28 -3.99 -2.86
N GLN A 41 15.38 -5.33 -3.01
CA GLN A 41 15.00 -5.97 -4.26
C GLN A 41 13.49 -5.91 -4.44
N MET A 42 13.08 -5.41 -5.59
CA MET A 42 11.70 -5.39 -6.07
C MET A 42 11.69 -5.78 -7.55
N ASP A 43 10.52 -6.22 -8.01
CA ASP A 43 10.31 -6.53 -9.42
C ASP A 43 10.49 -5.29 -10.29
N VAL A 44 11.29 -5.42 -11.35
CA VAL A 44 11.60 -4.31 -12.27
C VAL A 44 10.35 -3.87 -13.02
N GLY A 45 9.47 -4.80 -13.40
CA GLY A 45 8.21 -4.50 -14.06
C GLY A 45 7.29 -3.68 -13.16
N PHE A 46 7.23 -4.03 -11.87
CA PHE A 46 6.51 -3.22 -10.88
C PHE A 46 7.08 -1.80 -10.75
N LEU A 47 8.40 -1.66 -10.64
CA LEU A 47 9.04 -0.35 -10.54
C LEU A 47 8.76 0.54 -11.76
N MET A 48 8.82 -0.03 -12.97
CA MET A 48 8.45 0.69 -14.20
C MET A 48 6.99 1.12 -14.19
N SER A 49 6.07 0.22 -13.81
CA SER A 49 4.66 0.55 -13.67
C SER A 49 4.41 1.66 -12.63
N GLN A 50 5.15 1.68 -11.52
CA GLN A 50 5.05 2.76 -10.53
C GLN A 50 5.51 4.12 -11.09
N ILE A 51 6.52 4.15 -11.95
CA ILE A 51 6.95 5.38 -12.62
C ILE A 51 5.85 5.87 -13.55
N GLU A 52 5.31 5.01 -14.41
CA GLU A 52 4.24 5.34 -15.36
C GLU A 52 2.99 5.87 -14.64
N LEU A 53 2.61 5.24 -13.52
CA LEU A 53 1.46 5.68 -12.72
C LEU A 53 1.68 7.07 -12.10
N ARG A 54 2.91 7.38 -11.67
CA ARG A 54 3.24 8.71 -11.14
C ARG A 54 3.21 9.77 -12.24
N GLU A 55 3.78 9.47 -13.40
CA GLU A 55 3.73 10.36 -14.57
C GLU A 55 2.29 10.62 -15.01
N SER A 56 1.42 9.61 -14.99
CA SER A 56 -0.01 9.76 -15.27
C SER A 56 -0.69 10.69 -14.28
N LEU A 57 -0.44 10.53 -12.97
CA LEU A 57 -1.01 11.40 -11.94
C LEU A 57 -0.53 12.86 -12.09
N ASP A 58 0.75 13.07 -12.43
CA ASP A 58 1.30 14.40 -12.69
C ASP A 58 0.68 15.05 -13.95
N ALA A 59 0.41 14.26 -14.99
CA ALA A 59 -0.27 14.74 -16.20
C ALA A 59 -1.73 15.14 -15.91
N ILE A 60 -2.45 14.32 -15.14
CA ILE A 60 -3.81 14.63 -14.65
C ILE A 60 -3.78 15.94 -13.83
N LYS A 61 -2.81 16.08 -12.92
CA LYS A 61 -2.64 17.29 -12.12
C LYS A 61 -2.39 18.54 -12.97
N THR A 62 -1.59 18.41 -14.02
CA THR A 62 -1.23 19.52 -14.93
C THR A 62 -2.42 19.98 -15.75
N THR A 63 -3.24 19.03 -16.21
CA THR A 63 -4.43 19.29 -17.02
C THR A 63 -5.66 19.68 -16.19
N LYS A 64 -5.64 19.43 -14.87
CA LYS A 64 -6.78 19.59 -13.96
C LYS A 64 -8.02 18.83 -14.41
N ASP A 65 -7.81 17.62 -14.91
CA ASP A 65 -8.89 16.74 -15.38
C ASP A 65 -9.45 15.95 -14.20
N GLU A 66 -10.54 16.45 -13.61
CA GLU A 66 -11.23 15.82 -12.46
C GLU A 66 -11.75 14.41 -12.79
N MET A 67 -12.28 14.21 -14.01
CA MET A 67 -12.79 12.90 -14.43
C MET A 67 -11.66 11.88 -14.53
N ALA A 68 -10.53 12.28 -15.11
CA ALA A 68 -9.35 11.40 -15.17
C ALA A 68 -8.78 11.10 -13.78
N LEU A 69 -8.89 12.03 -12.83
CA LEU A 69 -8.49 11.79 -11.43
C LEU A 69 -9.39 10.77 -10.75
N ASP A 70 -10.71 10.86 -10.92
CA ASP A 70 -11.67 9.86 -10.42
C ASP A 70 -11.35 8.46 -10.96
N ASP A 71 -11.17 8.34 -12.28
CA ASP A 71 -10.82 7.07 -12.93
C ASP A 71 -9.49 6.51 -12.40
N PHE A 72 -8.50 7.37 -12.17
CA PHE A 72 -7.21 6.99 -11.59
C PHE A 72 -7.37 6.46 -10.16
N ILE A 73 -8.16 7.12 -9.31
CA ILE A 73 -8.44 6.67 -7.93
C ILE A 73 -9.13 5.29 -7.94
N VAL A 74 -10.06 5.07 -8.86
CA VAL A 74 -10.74 3.77 -9.02
C VAL A 74 -9.74 2.69 -9.43
N ASP A 75 -8.86 2.93 -10.41
CA ASP A 75 -7.85 1.96 -10.84
C ASP A 75 -6.88 1.61 -9.70
N ILE A 76 -6.33 2.61 -9.00
CA ILE A 76 -5.41 2.36 -7.89
C ILE A 76 -6.09 1.62 -6.74
N THR A 77 -7.33 1.96 -6.41
CA THR A 77 -8.12 1.24 -5.39
C THR A 77 -8.34 -0.22 -5.81
N GLY A 78 -8.60 -0.48 -7.09
CA GLY A 78 -8.67 -1.83 -7.65
C GLY A 78 -7.35 -2.60 -7.51
N LYS A 79 -6.20 -1.98 -7.81
CA LYS A 79 -4.88 -2.59 -7.62
C LYS A 79 -4.59 -2.91 -6.15
N VAL A 80 -4.96 -2.02 -5.22
CA VAL A 80 -4.86 -2.27 -3.77
C VAL A 80 -5.66 -3.51 -3.38
N ALA A 81 -6.93 -3.61 -3.80
CA ALA A 81 -7.79 -4.74 -3.50
C ALA A 81 -7.22 -6.06 -4.04
N GLN A 82 -6.80 -6.09 -5.31
CA GLN A 82 -6.18 -7.27 -5.92
C GLN A 82 -4.88 -7.69 -5.21
N ASN A 83 -4.05 -6.74 -4.80
CA ASN A 83 -2.83 -7.04 -4.06
C ASN A 83 -3.16 -7.68 -2.69
N ILE A 84 -4.15 -7.15 -1.97
CA ILE A 84 -4.62 -7.72 -0.69
C ILE A 84 -5.13 -9.15 -0.88
N GLU A 85 -5.91 -9.43 -1.93
CA GLU A 85 -6.39 -10.78 -2.22
C GLU A 85 -5.24 -11.76 -2.48
N LYS A 86 -4.22 -11.34 -3.24
CA LYS A 86 -3.01 -12.15 -3.49
C LYS A 86 -2.26 -12.44 -2.18
N ILE A 87 -2.07 -11.42 -1.33
CA ILE A 87 -1.45 -11.59 0.00
C ILE A 87 -2.25 -12.61 0.83
N GLN A 88 -3.57 -12.47 0.89
CA GLN A 88 -4.44 -13.38 1.63
C GLN A 88 -4.34 -14.82 1.12
N HIS A 89 -4.26 -15.02 -0.19
CA HIS A 89 -4.10 -16.35 -0.78
C HIS A 89 -2.75 -16.96 -0.43
N LEU A 90 -1.66 -16.19 -0.56
CA LEU A 90 -0.31 -16.68 -0.31
C LEU A 90 -0.05 -17.00 1.16
N PHE A 91 -0.70 -16.31 2.10
CA PHE A 91 -0.67 -16.68 3.52
C PHE A 91 -1.29 -18.06 3.80
N LYS A 92 -2.15 -18.60 2.91
CA LYS A 92 -2.71 -19.96 3.09
C LYS A 92 -1.75 -21.06 2.69
N VAL A 93 -0.69 -20.73 1.96
CA VAL A 93 0.30 -21.66 1.41
C VAL A 93 1.72 -21.32 1.88
N ASP A 94 1.86 -20.45 2.89
CA ASP A 94 3.11 -20.08 3.55
C ASP A 94 4.23 -19.59 2.60
N GLU A 95 3.85 -18.92 1.50
CA GLU A 95 4.77 -18.40 0.48
C GLU A 95 5.34 -17.01 0.87
N PHE A 96 6.01 -16.93 2.01
CA PHE A 96 6.36 -15.67 2.67
C PHE A 96 7.25 -14.73 1.86
N ASN A 97 8.16 -15.24 1.02
CA ASN A 97 8.97 -14.40 0.14
C ASN A 97 8.12 -13.65 -0.90
N LYS A 98 7.07 -14.29 -1.43
CA LYS A 98 6.14 -13.63 -2.37
C LYS A 98 5.27 -12.62 -1.64
N ILE A 99 4.82 -12.95 -0.43
CA ILE A 99 4.06 -12.04 0.43
C ILE A 99 4.90 -10.80 0.75
N LYS A 100 6.18 -10.97 1.10
CA LYS A 100 7.12 -9.88 1.35
C LYS A 100 7.15 -8.86 0.21
N ASN A 101 7.27 -9.34 -1.02
CA ASN A 101 7.26 -8.47 -2.20
C ASN A 101 5.90 -7.77 -2.39
N LEU A 102 4.79 -8.49 -2.25
CA LEU A 102 3.46 -7.89 -2.37
C LEU A 102 3.18 -6.85 -1.28
N VAL A 103 3.68 -7.03 -0.06
CA VAL A 103 3.58 -6.03 1.01
C VAL A 103 4.34 -4.74 0.66
N ARG A 104 5.50 -4.86 0.02
CA ARG A 104 6.22 -3.70 -0.53
C ARG A 104 5.39 -3.00 -1.61
N GLU A 105 4.87 -3.74 -2.58
CA GLU A 105 4.00 -3.20 -3.63
C GLU A 105 2.76 -2.49 -3.06
N LEU A 106 2.11 -3.12 -2.07
CA LEU A 106 0.95 -2.56 -1.38
C LEU A 106 1.25 -1.21 -0.72
N LYS A 107 2.46 -1.03 -0.17
CA LYS A 107 2.90 0.26 0.38
C LYS A 107 2.90 1.34 -0.69
N PHE A 108 3.46 1.06 -1.88
CA PHE A 108 3.49 2.01 -2.99
C PHE A 108 2.10 2.34 -3.51
N TYR A 109 1.24 1.34 -3.74
CA TYR A 109 -0.14 1.60 -4.16
C TYR A 109 -0.92 2.40 -3.13
N THR A 110 -0.76 2.10 -1.83
CA THR A 110 -1.43 2.84 -0.76
C THR A 110 -0.95 4.30 -0.73
N GLN A 111 0.34 4.55 -0.89
CA GLN A 111 0.89 5.92 -0.96
C GLN A 111 0.36 6.68 -2.17
N LEU A 112 0.31 6.05 -3.33
CA LEU A 112 -0.22 6.65 -4.55
C LEU A 112 -1.71 6.96 -4.44
N ASN A 113 -2.49 6.05 -3.83
CA ASN A 113 -3.91 6.29 -3.58
C ASN A 113 -4.12 7.49 -2.66
N THR A 114 -3.35 7.59 -1.57
CA THR A 114 -3.40 8.75 -0.66
C THR A 114 -3.07 10.05 -1.40
N GLN A 115 -2.05 10.05 -2.27
CA GLN A 115 -1.68 11.23 -3.06
C GLN A 115 -2.79 11.66 -4.01
N ALA A 116 -3.44 10.72 -4.71
CA ALA A 116 -4.54 11.02 -5.62
C ALA A 116 -5.79 11.54 -4.89
N ASN A 117 -6.15 10.94 -3.74
CA ASN A 117 -7.28 11.42 -2.93
C ASN A 117 -7.01 12.81 -2.35
N GLN A 118 -5.78 13.09 -1.89
CA GLN A 118 -5.39 14.43 -1.46
C GLN A 118 -5.51 15.47 -2.57
N LEU A 119 -5.10 15.11 -3.80
CA LEU A 119 -5.25 15.99 -4.95
C LEU A 119 -6.73 16.26 -5.27
N MET A 120 -7.59 15.25 -5.12
CA MET A 120 -9.04 15.42 -5.31
C MET A 120 -9.63 16.36 -4.26
N ASP A 121 -9.25 16.19 -3.00
CA ASP A 121 -9.68 17.08 -1.90
C ASP A 121 -9.21 18.53 -2.11
N GLU A 122 -8.06 18.75 -2.76
CA GLU A 122 -7.57 20.10 -3.12
C GLU A 122 -8.39 20.77 -4.24
N TRP A 123 -9.18 20.02 -5.01
CA TRP A 123 -9.97 20.52 -6.14
C TRP A 123 -11.44 20.79 -5.79
N LEU A 124 -11.93 20.24 -4.66
CA LEU A 124 -13.26 20.50 -4.09
C LEU A 124 -13.38 21.92 -3.47
#